data_AF-A0A225WI49-F1
#
_entry.id   AF-A0A225WI49-F1
#
_cell.length_a   1.000
_cell.length_b   1.000
_cell.length_c   1.000
_cell.angle_alpha   90.00
_cell.angle_beta   90.00
_cell.angle_gamma   90.00
#
_symmetry.space_group_name_H-M   'P 1'
#
loop_
_entity.id
_entity.type
_entity.pdbx_description
1 polymer ?
#
loop_
_entity_poly.entity_id
_entity_poly.type
_entity_poly.pdbx_seq_one_letter_code
_entity_poly.pdbx_strand_id
1 'polypeptide(L)'
;MSDCERRFHLSAMIALSQIVEGMYAKSLSALRLVCNKPLQVYYVMGDADDGRFNVVQQVIGRANIYNMNELTANTLRKDIYDLHFAEGPQDFIYICQLVLPRWRVAVQTAGFVDSFKKVWMSGKFIPWQYFQSPSAYATTNNPAKQFNQVLKRDYTL
;
A
#
# COMPACT_ATOMS: atom_id res chain seq x y z
N MET A 1 -4.01 -18.51 -0.04
CA MET A 1 -4.20 -18.09 1.37
C MET A 1 -4.44 -16.60 1.38
N SER A 2 -5.65 -16.18 1.73
CA SER A 2 -6.01 -14.76 1.80
C SER A 2 -5.66 -14.19 3.18
N ASP A 3 -5.40 -12.87 3.28
CA ASP A 3 -5.20 -12.20 4.57
C ASP A 3 -6.40 -12.35 5.51
N CYS A 4 -7.60 -12.65 5.00
CA CYS A 4 -8.78 -12.92 5.81
C CYS A 4 -8.69 -14.21 6.64
N GLU A 5 -7.79 -15.13 6.30
CA GLU A 5 -7.56 -16.38 7.03
C GLU A 5 -6.45 -16.25 8.08
N ARG A 6 -5.77 -15.10 8.13
CA ARG A 6 -4.64 -14.84 9.04
C ARG A 6 -5.11 -14.11 10.30
N ARG A 7 -4.54 -14.49 11.44
CA ARG A 7 -4.78 -13.82 12.74
C ARG A 7 -3.62 -12.89 13.07
N PHE A 8 -3.93 -11.63 13.31
CA PHE A 8 -2.97 -10.62 13.74
C PHE A 8 -3.20 -10.28 15.21
N HIS A 9 -2.11 -10.15 15.98
CA HIS A 9 -2.15 -9.74 17.38
C HIS A 9 -1.65 -8.30 17.50
N LEU A 10 -2.44 -7.44 18.15
CA LEU A 10 -2.02 -6.07 18.46
C LEU A 10 -0.93 -6.12 19.55
N SER A 11 0.31 -5.80 19.18
CA SER A 11 1.43 -5.76 20.12
C SER A 11 1.51 -4.45 20.92
N ALA A 12 1.15 -3.33 20.30
CA ALA A 12 1.14 -2.01 20.93
C ALA A 12 0.25 -1.03 20.17
N MET A 13 -0.35 -0.08 20.90
CA MET A 13 -1.03 1.09 20.35
C MET A 13 -0.37 2.33 20.94
N ILE A 14 0.05 3.27 20.08
CA ILE A 14 0.76 4.49 20.50
C ILE A 14 -0.07 5.68 20.04
N ALA A 15 -0.59 6.46 21.01
CA ALA A 15 -1.26 7.71 20.74
C ALA A 15 -0.23 8.84 20.69
N LEU A 16 -0.14 9.53 19.55
CA LEU A 16 0.75 10.66 19.34
C LEU A 16 -0.07 11.94 19.21
N SER A 17 0.40 13.02 19.83
CA SER A 17 -0.22 14.34 19.67
C SER A 17 0.05 14.95 18.30
N GLN A 18 1.16 14.56 17.64
CA GLN A 18 1.58 15.07 16.33
C GLN A 18 2.32 14.00 15.52
N ILE A 19 2.12 14.02 14.20
CA ILE A 19 2.79 13.16 13.23
C ILE A 19 4.06 13.87 12.72
N VAL A 20 5.14 13.79 13.49
CA VAL A 20 6.46 14.36 13.13
C VAL A 20 7.52 13.27 13.30
N GLU A 21 8.55 13.27 12.46
CA GLU A 21 9.61 12.25 12.43
C GLU A 21 10.22 11.97 13.81
N GLY A 22 10.48 13.02 14.60
CA GLY A 22 10.99 12.90 15.96
C GLY A 22 10.05 12.18 16.94
N MET A 23 8.73 12.24 16.71
CA MET A 23 7.74 11.51 17.50
C MET A 23 7.67 10.04 17.13
N TYR A 24 7.83 9.69 15.85
CA TYR A 24 7.95 8.30 15.41
C TYR A 24 9.17 7.61 16.00
N ALA A 25 10.34 8.27 15.96
CA ALA A 25 11.57 7.71 16.52
C ALA A 25 11.45 7.42 18.03
N LYS A 26 10.84 8.34 18.79
CA LYS A 26 10.56 8.15 20.22
C LYS A 26 9.58 7.00 20.47
N SER A 27 8.53 6.91 19.65
CA SER A 27 7.51 5.86 19.75
C SER A 27 8.05 4.47 19.48
N LEU A 28 8.84 4.31 18.41
CA LEU A 28 9.50 3.05 18.07
C LEU A 28 10.56 2.66 19.11
N SER A 29 11.23 3.64 19.72
CA SER A 29 12.15 3.39 20.82
C SER A 29 11.42 2.91 22.07
N ALA A 30 10.25 3.47 22.38
CA ALA A 30 9.41 3.00 23.49
C ALA A 30 8.89 1.58 23.25
N LEU A 31 8.59 1.20 21.99
CA LEU A 31 8.18 -0.16 21.65
C LEU A 31 9.25 -1.21 22.02
N ARG A 32 10.54 -0.85 21.91
CA ARG A 32 11.66 -1.71 22.34
C ARG A 32 11.65 -2.02 23.83
N LEU A 33 11.09 -1.13 24.64
CA LEU A 33 11.00 -1.31 26.10
C LEU A 33 9.80 -2.17 26.50
N VAL A 34 8.73 -2.16 25.69
CA VAL A 34 7.51 -2.96 25.94
C VAL A 34 7.71 -4.43 25.56
N CYS A 35 8.50 -4.69 24.52
CA CYS A 35 8.83 -6.05 24.15
C CYS A 35 10.03 -6.55 24.97
N ASN A 36 9.81 -7.54 25.85
CA ASN A 36 10.85 -8.21 26.66
C ASN A 36 11.87 -9.04 25.85
N LYS A 37 12.06 -8.74 24.56
CA LYS A 37 13.00 -9.38 23.63
C LYS A 37 13.56 -8.32 22.69
N PRO A 38 14.83 -8.47 22.23
CA PRO A 38 15.39 -7.60 21.22
C PRO A 38 14.51 -7.63 19.95
N LEU A 39 13.89 -6.50 19.63
CA LEU A 39 13.08 -6.33 18.43
C LEU A 39 13.98 -6.10 17.21
N GLN A 40 13.97 -7.06 16.28
CA GLN A 40 14.50 -6.89 14.93
C GLN A 40 13.34 -6.69 13.95
N VAL A 41 13.38 -5.57 13.24
CA VAL A 41 12.36 -5.24 12.23
C VAL A 41 12.88 -5.71 10.87
N TYR A 42 12.24 -6.76 10.34
CA TYR A 42 12.55 -7.27 8.99
C TYR A 42 11.71 -6.60 7.91
N TYR A 43 10.45 -6.30 8.22
CA TYR A 43 9.49 -5.71 7.30
C TYR A 43 8.66 -4.65 8.01
N VAL A 44 8.35 -3.57 7.30
CA VAL A 44 7.44 -2.51 7.74
C VAL A 44 6.32 -2.43 6.72
N MET A 45 5.08 -2.59 7.18
CA MET A 45 3.89 -2.33 6.38
C MET A 45 3.19 -1.12 7.00
N GLY A 46 3.13 -0.04 6.24
CA GLY A 46 2.42 1.17 6.60
C GLY A 46 1.65 1.68 5.38
N ASP A 47 0.75 2.62 5.59
CA ASP A 47 0.21 3.36 4.46
C ASP A 47 1.35 4.08 3.75
N ALA A 48 1.22 4.26 2.43
CA ALA A 48 2.21 5.02 1.69
C ALA A 48 2.15 6.48 2.17
N ASP A 49 3.09 6.89 3.03
CA ASP A 49 3.13 8.18 3.74
C ASP A 49 2.62 9.36 2.88
N ASP A 50 1.84 10.25 3.52
CA ASP A 50 1.04 11.34 2.95
C ASP A 50 1.76 12.24 1.92
N GLY A 51 3.09 12.30 1.93
CA GLY A 51 3.88 12.98 0.88
C GLY A 51 3.76 12.34 -0.51
N ARG A 52 3.30 11.09 -0.60
CA ARG A 52 3.19 10.31 -1.84
C ARG A 52 1.77 9.96 -2.20
N PHE A 53 0.87 9.83 -1.21
CA PHE A 53 -0.57 9.88 -1.47
C PHE A 53 -0.94 11.23 -2.08
N ASN A 54 -0.30 12.33 -1.68
CA ASN A 54 -0.44 13.64 -2.34
C ASN A 54 0.15 13.67 -3.75
N VAL A 55 1.18 12.89 -4.10
CA VAL A 55 1.65 12.79 -5.50
C VAL A 55 0.69 11.96 -6.33
N VAL A 56 0.16 10.87 -5.77
CA VAL A 56 -0.88 10.06 -6.41
C VAL A 56 -2.19 10.86 -6.50
N GLN A 57 -2.60 11.62 -5.50
CA GLN A 57 -3.71 12.60 -5.56
C GLN A 57 -3.37 13.84 -6.38
N GLN A 58 -2.12 14.25 -6.56
CA GLN A 58 -1.78 15.37 -7.43
C GLN A 58 -1.63 14.92 -8.89
N VAL A 59 -1.22 13.69 -9.17
CA VAL A 59 -1.09 13.19 -10.54
C VAL A 59 -2.39 12.53 -10.99
N ILE A 60 -3.04 11.75 -10.12
CA ILE A 60 -4.38 11.22 -10.37
C ILE A 60 -5.42 12.33 -10.12
N GLY A 61 -5.37 13.08 -9.01
CA GLY A 61 -6.38 14.13 -8.72
C GLY A 61 -6.18 15.50 -9.39
N ARG A 62 -5.03 15.85 -10.01
CA ARG A 62 -4.99 16.94 -11.01
C ARG A 62 -5.38 16.47 -12.41
N ALA A 63 -5.30 15.17 -12.70
CA ALA A 63 -5.88 14.60 -13.90
C ALA A 63 -7.36 14.26 -13.67
N ASN A 64 -8.18 15.27 -13.36
CA ASN A 64 -9.64 15.22 -13.44
C ASN A 64 -10.27 13.83 -13.18
N ILE A 65 -10.08 13.22 -11.99
CA ILE A 65 -10.80 11.98 -11.64
C ILE A 65 -12.32 12.22 -11.65
N TYR A 66 -12.76 13.47 -11.57
CA TYR A 66 -14.16 13.82 -11.82
C TYR A 66 -14.66 13.41 -13.21
N ASN A 67 -13.78 13.05 -14.17
CA ASN A 67 -14.13 12.59 -15.51
C ASN A 67 -13.61 11.17 -15.86
N MET A 68 -12.95 10.45 -14.95
CA MET A 68 -12.59 9.05 -15.21
C MET A 68 -13.85 8.20 -15.07
N ASN A 69 -14.31 7.59 -16.17
CA ASN A 69 -15.49 6.75 -16.09
C ASN A 69 -15.22 5.53 -15.20
N GLU A 70 -16.27 5.06 -14.54
CA GLU A 70 -16.19 3.98 -13.55
C GLU A 70 -15.60 2.69 -14.15
N LEU A 71 -15.87 2.43 -15.43
CA LEU A 71 -15.32 1.29 -16.17
C LEU A 71 -13.79 1.34 -16.28
N THR A 72 -13.21 2.51 -16.56
CA THR A 72 -11.76 2.69 -16.63
C THR A 72 -11.14 2.54 -15.25
N ALA A 73 -11.76 3.10 -14.21
CA ALA A 73 -11.31 2.95 -12.84
C ALA A 73 -11.34 1.48 -12.37
N ASN A 74 -12.39 0.74 -12.71
CA ASN A 74 -12.52 -0.68 -12.37
C ASN A 74 -11.50 -1.55 -13.11
N THR A 75 -11.24 -1.25 -14.39
CA THR A 75 -10.20 -1.93 -15.17
C THR A 75 -8.83 -1.68 -14.55
N LEU A 76 -8.52 -0.43 -14.19
CA LEU A 76 -7.27 -0.06 -13.55
C LEU A 76 -7.07 -0.81 -12.21
N ARG A 77 -8.12 -0.89 -11.38
CA ARG A 77 -8.07 -1.65 -10.11
C ARG A 77 -7.84 -3.13 -10.33
N LYS A 78 -8.52 -3.74 -11.31
CA LYS A 78 -8.35 -5.14 -11.67
C LYS A 78 -6.91 -5.41 -12.11
N ASP A 79 -6.37 -4.57 -12.99
CA ASP A 79 -5.01 -4.72 -13.49
C ASP A 79 -3.95 -4.58 -12.38
N ILE A 80 -4.15 -3.65 -11.43
CA ILE A 80 -3.29 -3.51 -10.25
C ILE A 80 -3.39 -4.74 -9.35
N TYR A 81 -4.59 -5.31 -9.20
CA TYR A 81 -4.80 -6.54 -8.46
C TYR A 81 -4.05 -7.71 -9.11
N ASP A 82 -4.15 -7.86 -10.43
CA ASP A 82 -3.46 -8.92 -11.19
C ASP A 82 -1.93 -8.76 -11.08
N LEU A 83 -1.40 -7.53 -11.14
CA LEU A 83 0.02 -7.25 -10.89
C LEU A 83 0.45 -7.57 -9.45
N HIS A 84 -0.39 -7.28 -8.46
CA HIS A 84 -0.10 -7.57 -7.05
C HIS A 84 0.00 -9.09 -6.83
N PHE A 85 -0.92 -9.85 -7.41
CA PHE A 85 -1.04 -11.30 -7.24
C PHE A 85 -0.37 -12.13 -8.34
N ALA A 86 0.54 -11.52 -9.12
CA ALA A 86 1.34 -12.24 -10.10
C ALA A 86 2.02 -13.46 -9.45
N GLU A 87 2.12 -14.57 -10.18
CA GLU A 87 2.63 -15.83 -9.61
C GLU A 87 4.14 -15.78 -9.35
N GLY A 88 4.85 -14.91 -10.06
CA GLY A 88 6.28 -14.73 -9.91
C GLY A 88 6.84 -13.60 -10.78
N PRO A 89 8.16 -13.41 -10.80
CA PRO A 89 8.80 -12.31 -11.52
C PRO A 89 8.50 -12.31 -13.03
N GLN A 90 8.46 -13.49 -13.67
CA GLN A 90 8.19 -13.62 -15.10
C GLN A 90 6.75 -13.24 -15.44
N ASP A 91 5.79 -13.75 -14.66
CA ASP A 91 4.37 -13.43 -14.80
C ASP A 91 4.12 -11.93 -14.56
N PHE A 92 4.76 -11.36 -13.54
CA PHE A 92 4.69 -9.93 -13.28
C PHE A 92 5.17 -9.08 -14.46
N ILE A 93 6.33 -9.44 -15.05
CA ILE A 93 6.87 -8.75 -16.23
C ILE A 93 5.91 -8.89 -17.41
N TYR A 94 5.34 -10.07 -17.61
CA TYR A 94 4.35 -10.32 -18.66
C TYR A 94 3.11 -9.43 -18.50
N ILE A 95 2.50 -9.40 -17.31
CA ILE A 95 1.35 -8.54 -17.03
C ILE A 95 1.72 -7.07 -17.23
N CYS A 96 2.91 -6.63 -16.80
CA CYS A 96 3.40 -5.27 -17.02
C CYS A 96 3.45 -4.89 -18.52
N GLN A 97 3.92 -5.80 -19.38
CA GLN A 97 3.98 -5.59 -20.82
C GLN A 97 2.60 -5.45 -21.46
N LEU A 98 1.55 -6.03 -20.85
CA LEU A 98 0.17 -5.90 -21.31
C LEU A 98 -0.49 -4.62 -20.81
N VAL A 99 -0.41 -4.34 -19.51
CA VAL A 99 -1.23 -3.30 -18.87
C VAL A 99 -0.63 -1.91 -19.01
N LEU A 100 0.71 -1.77 -18.95
CA LEU A 100 1.35 -0.45 -18.99
C LEU A 100 1.17 0.27 -20.33
N PRO A 101 1.29 -0.39 -21.50
CA PRO A 101 0.98 0.26 -22.78
C PRO A 101 -0.50 0.66 -22.88
N ARG A 102 -1.42 -0.21 -22.41
CA ARG A 102 -2.86 0.06 -22.42
C ARG A 102 -3.20 1.30 -21.60
N TRP A 103 -2.65 1.42 -20.40
CA TRP A 103 -2.82 2.61 -19.57
C TRP A 103 -2.19 3.87 -20.17
N ARG A 104 -1.13 3.74 -20.98
CA ARG A 104 -0.44 4.88 -21.60
C ARG A 104 -1.23 5.47 -22.77
N VAL A 105 -1.99 4.66 -23.50
CA VAL A 105 -2.81 5.09 -24.63
C VAL A 105 -4.01 5.92 -24.18
N ALA A 106 -4.59 5.62 -23.03
CA ALA A 106 -5.71 6.38 -22.50
C ALA A 106 -5.22 7.69 -21.85
N VAL A 107 -5.68 8.83 -22.38
CA VAL A 107 -5.35 10.19 -21.89
C VAL A 107 -5.60 10.32 -20.38
N GLN A 108 -6.63 9.66 -19.87
CA GLN A 108 -7.03 9.69 -18.45
C GLN A 108 -6.04 8.95 -17.52
N THR A 109 -5.25 8.02 -18.05
CA THR A 109 -4.31 7.19 -17.26
C THR A 109 -2.85 7.36 -17.66
N ALA A 110 -2.54 8.16 -18.69
CA ALA A 110 -1.17 8.37 -19.15
C ALA A 110 -0.24 8.91 -18.04
N GLY A 111 -0.67 9.95 -17.31
CA GLY A 111 0.09 10.49 -16.18
C GLY A 111 0.19 9.52 -14.99
N PHE A 112 -0.80 8.64 -14.84
CA PHE A 112 -0.77 7.58 -13.83
C PHE A 112 0.35 6.58 -14.11
N VAL A 113 0.60 6.19 -15.38
CA VAL A 113 1.66 5.22 -15.73
C VAL A 113 3.03 5.68 -15.25
N ASP A 114 3.38 6.94 -15.50
CA ASP A 114 4.70 7.47 -15.13
C ASP A 114 4.86 7.53 -13.60
N SER A 115 3.80 7.92 -12.89
CA SER A 115 3.78 7.91 -11.43
C SER A 115 3.85 6.50 -10.86
N PHE A 116 3.11 5.57 -11.45
CA PHE A 116 3.08 4.18 -11.03
C PHE A 116 4.46 3.54 -11.18
N LYS A 117 5.11 3.72 -12.33
CA LYS A 117 6.48 3.25 -12.56
C LYS A 117 7.47 3.82 -11.54
N LYS A 118 7.41 5.14 -11.32
CA LYS A 118 8.30 5.83 -10.40
C LYS A 118 8.14 5.34 -8.95
N VAL A 119 6.91 5.09 -8.51
CA VAL A 119 6.64 4.70 -7.12
C VAL A 119 6.78 3.19 -6.93
N TRP A 120 6.10 2.40 -7.75
CA TRP A 120 5.87 0.98 -7.51
C TRP A 120 6.82 0.07 -8.30
N MET A 121 7.54 0.59 -9.29
CA MET A 121 8.47 -0.20 -10.11
C MET A 121 9.91 0.28 -9.99
N SER A 122 10.17 1.32 -9.21
CA SER A 122 11.53 1.83 -8.98
C SER A 122 11.74 2.25 -7.53
N GLY A 123 12.94 2.01 -7.01
CA GLY A 123 13.32 2.41 -5.66
C GLY A 123 12.80 1.48 -4.55
N LYS A 124 12.47 2.06 -3.40
CA LYS A 124 12.26 1.30 -2.14
C LYS A 124 10.91 0.59 -2.02
N PHE A 125 9.95 0.89 -2.88
CA PHE A 125 8.57 0.36 -2.82
C PHE A 125 8.30 -0.73 -3.85
N ILE A 126 9.34 -1.26 -4.49
CA ILE A 126 9.25 -2.42 -5.41
C ILE A 126 8.63 -3.66 -4.73
N PRO A 127 8.89 -4.00 -3.45
CA PRO A 127 8.40 -5.25 -2.87
C PRO A 127 6.96 -5.17 -2.38
N TRP A 128 6.06 -4.85 -3.32
CA TRP A 128 4.62 -4.86 -3.11
C TRP A 128 3.94 -6.05 -3.79
N GLN A 129 4.64 -6.87 -4.58
CA GLN A 129 4.03 -8.07 -5.17
C GLN A 129 3.93 -9.21 -4.14
N TYR A 130 2.87 -10.00 -4.25
CA TYR A 130 2.58 -11.12 -3.37
C TYR A 130 3.74 -12.13 -3.33
N PHE A 131 4.33 -12.46 -4.48
CA PHE A 131 5.45 -13.41 -4.56
C PHE A 131 6.75 -12.92 -3.87
N GLN A 132 6.87 -11.62 -3.55
CA GLN A 132 7.98 -11.09 -2.77
C GLN A 132 7.69 -11.07 -1.25
N SER A 133 6.43 -11.28 -0.86
CA SER A 133 6.00 -11.29 0.53
C SER A 133 6.22 -12.69 1.13
N PRO A 134 6.94 -12.83 2.25
CA PRO A 134 7.11 -14.14 2.87
C PRO A 134 5.76 -14.66 3.38
N SER A 135 5.57 -15.99 3.35
CA SER A 135 4.30 -16.66 3.63
C SER A 135 3.65 -16.35 4.99
N ALA A 136 4.35 -15.71 5.93
CA ALA A 136 3.84 -15.36 7.27
C ALA A 136 3.42 -13.88 7.45
N TYR A 137 3.60 -13.03 6.44
CA TYR A 137 3.31 -11.59 6.55
C TYR A 137 1.96 -11.24 5.94
N ALA A 138 1.38 -10.12 6.37
CA ALA A 138 0.23 -9.54 5.67
C ALA A 138 0.62 -9.23 4.24
N THR A 139 -0.26 -9.54 3.29
CA THR A 139 -0.03 -9.29 1.86
C THR A 139 -0.67 -7.98 1.40
N THR A 140 -1.67 -7.52 2.15
CA THR A 140 -2.42 -6.28 1.94
C THR A 140 -2.59 -5.54 3.27
N ASN A 141 -2.94 -4.25 3.22
CA ASN A 141 -3.31 -3.49 4.43
C ASN A 141 -4.72 -3.82 4.96
N ASN A 142 -5.36 -4.90 4.49
CA ASN A 142 -6.70 -5.30 4.91
C ASN A 142 -6.83 -5.51 6.44
N PRO A 143 -5.86 -6.13 7.14
CA PRO A 143 -5.95 -6.29 8.59
C PRO A 143 -5.94 -4.95 9.35
N ALA A 144 -5.07 -4.02 8.93
CA ALA A 144 -5.01 -2.68 9.50
C ALA A 144 -6.29 -1.87 9.21
N LYS A 145 -6.84 -1.98 7.99
CA LYS A 145 -8.11 -1.35 7.61
C LYS A 145 -9.28 -1.89 8.42
N GLN A 146 -9.39 -3.20 8.59
CA GLN A 146 -10.45 -3.83 9.40
C GLN A 146 -10.38 -3.37 10.86
N PHE A 147 -9.17 -3.34 11.44
CA PHE A 147 -8.96 -2.82 12.80
C PHE A 147 -9.39 -1.35 12.91
N ASN A 148 -8.94 -0.50 11.96
CA ASN A 148 -9.29 0.91 11.93
C ASN A 148 -10.80 1.13 11.71
N GLN A 149 -11.48 0.28 10.94
CA GLN A 149 -12.93 0.34 10.73
C GLN A 149 -13.70 0.08 12.03
N VAL A 150 -13.28 -0.92 12.83
CA VAL A 150 -13.89 -1.20 14.13
C VAL A 150 -13.70 -0.02 15.09
N LEU A 151 -12.48 0.50 15.20
CA LEU A 151 -12.21 1.69 16.02
C LEU A 151 -13.06 2.89 15.58
N LYS A 152 -13.15 3.15 14.28
CA LYS A 152 -13.95 4.27 13.78
C LYS A 152 -15.44 4.10 14.05
N ARG A 153 -15.97 2.89 13.86
CA ARG A 153 -17.37 2.57 14.15
C ARG A 153 -17.70 2.81 15.62
N ASP A 154 -16.79 2.43 16.52
CA ASP A 154 -17.06 2.44 17.96
C ASP A 154 -16.76 3.81 18.63
N TYR A 155 -15.92 4.66 18.02
CA TYR A 155 -15.39 5.87 18.67
C TYR A 155 -15.51 7.19 17.88
N THR A 156 -16.00 7.19 16.63
CA THR A 156 -16.13 8.41 15.81
C THR A 156 -17.51 8.57 15.17
N LEU A 157 -18.57 8.64 15.99
CA LEU A 157 -19.93 9.01 15.54
C LEU A 157 -19.93 10.16 14.53
#